data_AF-A0A812DRW7-F1
#
_entry.id   AF-A0A812DRW7-F1
#
_cell.length_a   1.000
_cell.length_b   1.000
_cell.length_c   1.000
_cell.angle_alpha   90.00
_cell.angle_beta   90.00
_cell.angle_gamma   90.00
#
_symmetry.space_group_name_H-M   'P 1'
#
loop_
_entity.id
_entity.type
_entity.pdbx_description
1 polymer ?
#
loop_
_entity_poly.entity_id
_entity_poly.type
_entity_poly.pdbx_seq_one_letter_code
_entity_poly.pdbx_strand_id
1 'polypeptide(L)'
;MMNLSKRVEELEEELGIVKQKNMILLEENKLVHEKPVKVGVNLGERQEPAGAPNGDVQQESLACTKVALVEHERLLGEKQSEIVRLTAELGNKETETKARVDEKESEIQTLTSSLNTQIGEIEKLREEIQAFKNKNDELRKRNWKAMEAVEKAEKSAVEKISNAVKNTMQCQSLDKSVLMRIFPDISVTESLEHDIWLKSFEVEAVNYIKGLKETSESVRKLEKAEMMKKELEIRLNELEKKLSEAQISKSETVEDLHKQIDILTAQLKDSTLKYTELQTNSEETKTKLEDRLKELKSAFSETKTLCMSLKEKLENAPINNSTEEYEKQVDTLMVQLKESNETVAKLETQVKKYQNLLKVTDDKLQVLQRSVEDEELKWRREQQTLQKSLMEAQQELEELRKNQVDQTFAQSLEAVNSQTEKEYKLLRLQVEEDEKKVRDLSQTIVKLNGIIKTGQDALSQEQELVCKLKQQLAEKNSTESPSAAQEVEEASAVSSNDVGTSV
;
A
#
# COMPACT_ATOMS: atom_id res chain seq x y z
N MET A 1 -22.52 0.90 5.57
CA MET A 1 -22.11 2.31 5.81
C MET A 1 -21.35 2.48 7.12
N MET A 2 -21.77 1.91 8.25
CA MET A 2 -21.11 2.08 9.56
C MET A 2 -19.62 1.63 9.60
N ASN A 3 -19.26 0.54 8.91
CA ASN A 3 -17.86 0.08 8.83
C ASN A 3 -16.94 0.96 7.98
N LEU A 4 -17.49 1.65 6.96
CA LEU A 4 -16.70 2.56 6.13
C LEU A 4 -16.41 3.86 6.88
N SER A 5 -17.38 4.35 7.64
CA SER A 5 -17.20 5.55 8.47
C SER A 5 -16.09 5.35 9.52
N LYS A 6 -16.10 4.20 10.20
CA LYS A 6 -15.06 3.85 11.17
C LYS A 6 -13.67 3.73 10.52
N ARG A 7 -13.60 3.16 9.31
CA ARG A 7 -12.34 3.03 8.59
C ARG A 7 -11.78 4.39 8.12
N VAL A 8 -12.65 5.32 7.76
CA VAL A 8 -12.26 6.70 7.41
C VAL A 8 -11.70 7.41 8.64
N GLU A 9 -12.35 7.26 9.80
CA GLU A 9 -11.91 7.86 11.06
C GLU A 9 -10.54 7.32 11.52
N GLU A 10 -10.31 6.00 11.40
CA GLU A 10 -9.00 5.37 11.65
C GLU A 10 -7.90 5.91 10.71
N LEU A 11 -8.21 6.10 9.42
CA LEU A 11 -7.26 6.62 8.44
C LEU A 11 -6.94 8.11 8.67
N GLU A 12 -7.91 8.90 9.16
CA GLU A 12 -7.69 10.28 9.55
C GLU A 12 -6.77 10.40 10.77
N GLU A 13 -6.92 9.49 11.75
CA GLU A 13 -6.04 9.40 12.91
C GLU A 13 -4.61 8.99 12.52
N GLU A 14 -4.46 7.95 11.69
CA GLU A 14 -3.16 7.53 11.16
C GLU A 14 -2.47 8.64 10.37
N LEU A 15 -3.21 9.39 9.54
CA LEU A 15 -2.69 10.52 8.77
C LEU A 15 -2.23 11.66 9.70
N GLY A 16 -2.92 11.90 10.81
CA GLY A 16 -2.52 12.86 11.84
C GLY A 16 -1.16 12.50 12.47
N ILE A 17 -0.98 11.23 12.83
CA ILE A 17 0.26 10.72 13.43
C ILE A 17 1.44 10.86 12.45
N VAL A 18 1.24 10.52 11.17
CA VAL A 18 2.28 10.62 10.13
C VAL A 18 2.68 12.08 9.90
N LYS A 19 1.73 13.01 9.85
CA LYS A 19 2.02 14.45 9.72
C LYS A 19 2.86 14.97 10.89
N GLN A 20 2.56 14.53 12.11
CA GLN A 20 3.29 14.94 13.30
C GLN A 20 4.73 14.38 13.31
N LYS A 21 4.93 13.12 12.89
CA LYS A 21 6.29 12.55 12.72
C LYS A 21 7.11 13.26 11.65
N ASN A 22 6.50 13.58 10.51
CA ASN A 22 7.19 14.32 9.44
C ASN A 22 7.62 15.72 9.90
N MET A 23 6.79 16.39 10.71
CA MET A 23 7.14 17.68 11.29
C MET A 23 8.34 17.59 12.23
N ILE A 24 8.42 16.54 13.07
CA ILE A 24 9.57 16.29 13.95
C ILE A 24 10.84 16.03 13.13
N LEU A 25 10.76 15.20 12.09
CA LEU A 25 11.91 14.90 11.22
C LEU A 25 12.40 16.13 10.44
N LEU A 26 11.49 17.02 10.05
CA LEU A 26 11.83 18.30 9.44
C LEU A 26 12.59 19.21 10.42
N GLU A 27 12.14 19.27 11.68
CA GLU A 27 12.82 20.05 12.72
C GLU A 27 14.21 19.47 13.06
N GLU A 28 14.34 18.14 13.13
CA GLU A 28 15.63 17.45 13.33
C GLU A 28 16.60 17.69 12.18
N ASN A 29 16.14 17.59 10.92
CA ASN A 29 16.98 17.86 9.75
C ASN A 29 17.43 19.34 9.72
N LYS A 30 16.57 20.25 10.12
CA LYS A 30 16.92 21.68 10.25
C LYS A 30 17.99 21.89 11.32
N LEU A 31 17.90 21.19 12.45
CA LEU A 31 18.88 21.25 13.53
C LEU A 31 20.25 20.66 13.14
N VAL A 32 20.27 19.65 12.25
CA VAL A 32 21.50 19.06 11.70
C VAL A 32 22.18 20.02 10.71
N HIS A 33 21.41 20.81 9.95
CA HIS A 33 21.96 21.82 9.04
C HIS A 33 22.41 23.12 9.74
N GLU A 34 21.81 23.49 10.88
CA GLU A 34 22.19 24.69 11.64
C GLU A 34 23.40 24.48 12.57
N LYS A 35 23.85 23.24 12.79
CA LYS A 35 25.13 22.96 13.46
C LYS A 35 26.22 22.74 12.42
N PRO A 36 27.03 23.77 12.05
CA PRO A 36 28.24 23.52 11.29
C PRO A 36 29.12 22.60 12.14
N VAL A 37 29.33 21.37 11.66
CA VAL A 37 30.38 20.49 12.18
C VAL A 37 31.68 21.23 11.94
N LYS A 38 32.18 21.92 12.98
CA LYS A 38 33.56 22.38 13.04
C LYS A 38 34.43 21.14 13.06
N VAL A 39 34.76 20.63 11.88
CA VAL A 39 35.95 19.82 11.69
C VAL A 39 37.11 20.77 11.96
N GLY A 40 37.56 20.79 13.21
CA GLY A 40 38.75 21.50 13.62
C GLY A 40 39.94 20.87 12.90
N VAL A 41 40.34 21.48 11.78
CA VAL A 41 41.65 21.27 11.18
C VAL A 41 42.65 21.89 12.14
N ASN A 42 43.03 21.13 13.16
CA ASN A 42 44.09 21.49 14.10
C ASN A 42 45.43 21.14 13.41
N LEU A 43 45.82 21.97 12.44
CA LEU A 43 47.20 22.02 11.95
C LEU A 43 48.02 22.69 13.05
N GLY A 44 48.46 21.89 14.02
CA GLY A 44 49.47 22.31 14.97
C GLY A 44 50.77 22.60 14.23
N GLU A 45 51.14 23.87 14.15
CA GLU A 45 52.49 24.33 13.86
C GLU A 45 53.47 23.60 14.80
N ARG A 46 54.23 22.66 14.25
CA ARG A 46 55.33 22.02 14.97
C ARG A 46 56.59 22.85 14.71
N GLN A 47 56.98 23.60 15.74
CA GLN A 47 58.27 24.30 15.81
C GLN A 47 59.43 23.33 15.54
N GLU A 48 60.38 23.78 14.72
CA GLU A 48 61.66 23.13 14.47
C GLU A 48 62.51 23.06 15.76
N PRO A 49 63.03 21.88 16.15
CA PRO A 49 64.19 21.81 17.02
C PRO A 49 65.47 21.78 16.18
N ALA A 50 66.30 22.80 16.38
CA ALA A 50 67.68 22.83 15.95
C ALA A 50 68.50 21.71 16.60
N GLY A 51 69.39 21.07 15.82
CA GLY A 51 70.60 20.42 16.32
C GLY A 51 70.74 18.93 16.01
N ALA A 52 71.55 18.61 14.98
CA ALA A 52 72.78 17.79 15.05
C ALA A 52 73.14 17.24 13.66
N PRO A 53 74.41 17.31 13.22
CA PRO A 53 74.85 16.71 11.98
C PRO A 53 75.25 15.25 12.24
N ASN A 54 74.41 14.30 11.86
CA ASN A 54 74.78 12.88 11.84
C ASN A 54 74.12 12.16 10.65
N GLY A 55 74.96 11.81 9.67
CA GLY A 55 74.89 10.62 8.81
C GLY A 55 73.59 10.27 8.06
N ASP A 56 73.57 10.55 6.77
CA ASP A 56 73.06 9.76 5.62
C ASP A 56 72.25 8.46 5.87
N VAL A 57 71.17 8.48 6.66
CA VAL A 57 70.21 7.36 6.77
C VAL A 57 68.75 7.85 6.89
N GLN A 58 68.37 8.91 6.19
CA GLN A 58 66.96 9.38 6.18
C GLN A 58 66.37 9.67 4.79
N GLN A 59 67.15 9.60 3.71
CA GLN A 59 66.64 9.95 2.38
C GLN A 59 65.69 8.89 1.79
N GLU A 60 65.89 7.60 2.10
CA GLU A 60 65.02 6.50 1.61
C GLU A 60 63.71 6.37 2.41
N SER A 61 63.72 6.64 3.71
CA SER A 61 62.51 6.60 4.55
C SER A 61 61.51 7.72 4.20
N LEU A 62 62.01 8.90 3.84
CA LEU A 62 61.20 10.05 3.40
C LEU A 62 60.68 9.88 1.96
N ALA A 63 61.43 9.18 1.10
CA ALA A 63 60.97 8.86 -0.25
C ALA A 63 59.82 7.84 -0.25
N CYS A 64 59.91 6.81 0.60
CA CYS A 64 58.85 5.80 0.74
C CYS A 64 57.53 6.38 1.28
N THR A 65 57.60 7.30 2.25
CA THR A 65 56.41 8.00 2.78
C THR A 65 55.81 9.00 1.79
N LYS A 66 56.63 9.69 0.98
CA LYS A 66 56.12 10.56 -0.10
C LYS A 66 55.39 9.78 -1.20
N VAL A 67 55.91 8.62 -1.61
CA VAL A 67 55.23 7.77 -2.61
C VAL A 67 53.88 7.26 -2.08
N ALA A 68 53.80 6.88 -0.80
CA ALA A 68 52.54 6.50 -0.18
C ALA A 68 51.51 7.64 -0.13
N LEU A 69 51.94 8.87 0.18
CA LEU A 69 51.08 10.06 0.18
C LEU A 69 50.52 10.38 -1.21
N VAL A 70 51.35 10.33 -2.25
CA VAL A 70 50.92 10.55 -3.64
C VAL A 70 49.88 9.51 -4.07
N GLU A 71 50.08 8.25 -3.69
CA GLU A 71 49.12 7.18 -4.02
C GLU A 71 47.80 7.34 -3.24
N HIS A 72 47.87 7.77 -1.97
CA HIS A 72 46.67 8.12 -1.21
C HIS A 72 45.92 9.30 -1.83
N GLU A 73 46.60 10.36 -2.25
CA GLU A 73 46.01 11.50 -2.96
C GLU A 73 45.34 11.07 -4.27
N ARG A 74 46.00 10.18 -5.04
CA ARG A 74 45.45 9.60 -6.27
C ARG A 74 44.16 8.83 -5.99
N LEU A 75 44.17 7.96 -4.99
CA LEU A 75 43.02 7.15 -4.61
C LEU A 75 41.86 8.02 -4.06
N LEU A 76 42.18 9.07 -3.30
CA LEU A 76 41.20 10.06 -2.84
C LEU A 76 40.57 10.79 -4.02
N GLY A 77 41.37 11.18 -5.03
CA GLY A 77 40.88 11.79 -6.27
C GLY A 77 39.95 10.89 -7.07
N GLU A 78 40.27 9.60 -7.18
CA GLU A 78 39.40 8.60 -7.83
C GLU A 78 38.08 8.42 -7.06
N LYS A 79 38.13 8.27 -5.73
CA LYS A 79 36.93 8.16 -4.91
C LYS A 79 36.08 9.42 -4.96
N GLN A 80 36.71 10.59 -5.00
CA GLN A 80 36.01 11.87 -5.13
C GLN A 80 35.30 11.97 -6.49
N SER A 81 35.95 11.55 -7.57
CA SER A 81 35.35 11.53 -8.92
C SER A 81 34.18 10.53 -9.00
N GLU A 82 34.32 9.37 -8.35
CA GLU A 82 33.24 8.38 -8.27
C GLU A 82 32.04 8.88 -7.46
N ILE A 83 32.26 9.58 -6.34
CA ILE A 83 31.19 10.24 -5.58
C ILE A 83 30.46 11.27 -6.44
N VAL A 84 31.19 12.11 -7.18
CA VAL A 84 30.59 13.11 -8.08
C VAL A 84 29.75 12.43 -9.17
N ARG A 85 30.27 11.35 -9.77
CA ARG A 85 29.54 10.57 -10.80
C ARG A 85 28.26 9.97 -10.24
N LEU A 86 28.32 9.28 -9.09
CA LEU A 86 27.16 8.67 -8.45
C LEU A 86 26.14 9.72 -8.01
N THR A 87 26.59 10.88 -7.52
CA THR A 87 25.71 11.99 -7.14
C THR A 87 24.96 12.54 -8.37
N ALA A 88 25.64 12.69 -9.51
CA ALA A 88 25.02 13.12 -10.75
C ALA A 88 24.03 12.07 -11.29
N GLU A 89 24.38 10.78 -11.24
CA GLU A 89 23.47 9.69 -11.63
C GLU A 89 22.22 9.63 -10.75
N LEU A 90 22.38 9.82 -9.44
CA LEU A 90 21.28 9.86 -8.51
C LEU A 90 20.35 11.05 -8.80
N GLY A 91 20.89 12.24 -9.04
CA GLY A 91 20.11 13.42 -9.42
C GLY A 91 19.38 13.26 -10.75
N ASN A 92 20.00 12.61 -11.74
CA ASN A 92 19.35 12.28 -13.01
C ASN A 92 18.21 11.27 -12.82
N LYS A 93 18.39 10.26 -11.97
CA LYS A 93 17.34 9.29 -11.65
C LYS A 93 16.19 9.90 -10.86
N GLU A 94 16.49 10.81 -9.93
CA GLU A 94 15.48 11.56 -9.19
C GLU A 94 14.64 12.46 -10.11
N THR A 95 15.28 13.16 -11.04
CA THR A 95 14.56 14.00 -12.03
C THR A 95 13.73 13.16 -13.01
N GLU A 96 14.26 12.04 -13.50
CA GLU A 96 13.52 11.10 -14.37
C GLU A 96 12.29 10.50 -13.65
N THR A 97 12.46 10.04 -12.42
CA THR A 97 11.35 9.48 -11.62
C THR A 97 10.30 10.54 -11.30
N LYS A 98 10.71 11.76 -10.97
CA LYS A 98 9.79 12.88 -10.76
C LYS A 98 9.00 13.22 -12.02
N ALA A 99 9.66 13.33 -13.18
CA ALA A 99 8.97 13.59 -14.45
C ALA A 99 7.95 12.50 -14.79
N ARG A 100 8.28 11.23 -14.54
CA ARG A 100 7.36 10.11 -14.75
C ARG A 100 6.16 10.14 -13.79
N VAL A 101 6.36 10.59 -12.55
CA VAL A 101 5.26 10.79 -11.59
C VAL A 101 4.35 11.90 -12.06
N ASP A 102 4.90 13.05 -12.49
CA ASP A 102 4.12 14.18 -12.98
C ASP A 102 3.30 13.82 -14.24
N GLU A 103 3.87 13.02 -15.15
CA GLU A 103 3.16 12.48 -16.32
C GLU A 103 1.98 11.59 -15.92
N LYS A 104 2.22 10.66 -14.98
CA LYS A 104 1.17 9.75 -14.50
C LYS A 104 0.07 10.49 -13.75
N GLU A 105 0.41 11.53 -13.01
CA GLU A 105 -0.57 12.39 -12.34
C GLU A 105 -1.46 13.13 -13.35
N SER A 106 -0.87 13.63 -14.45
CA SER A 106 -1.63 14.26 -15.54
C SER A 106 -2.58 13.28 -16.25
N GLU A 107 -2.13 12.04 -16.46
CA GLU A 107 -2.96 10.97 -17.02
C GLU A 107 -4.14 10.63 -16.10
N ILE A 108 -3.88 10.47 -14.79
CA ILE A 108 -4.91 10.25 -13.77
C ILE A 108 -5.93 11.39 -13.77
N GLN A 109 -5.47 12.65 -13.83
CA GLN A 109 -6.35 13.82 -13.85
C GLN A 109 -7.25 13.85 -15.09
N THR A 110 -6.70 13.47 -16.25
CA THR A 110 -7.44 13.40 -17.52
C THR A 110 -8.50 12.29 -17.47
N LEU A 111 -8.13 11.09 -17.02
CA LEU A 111 -9.06 9.97 -16.84
C LEU A 111 -10.16 10.30 -15.83
N THR A 112 -9.81 10.97 -14.73
CA THR A 112 -10.78 11.42 -13.72
C THR A 112 -11.78 12.41 -14.29
N SER A 113 -11.33 13.36 -15.11
CA SER A 113 -12.21 14.34 -15.77
C SER A 113 -13.15 13.68 -16.79
N SER A 114 -12.64 12.72 -17.56
CA SER A 114 -13.45 11.93 -18.49
C SER A 114 -14.51 11.09 -17.76
N LEU A 115 -14.12 10.41 -16.67
CA LEU A 115 -15.03 9.61 -15.85
C LEU A 115 -16.14 10.48 -15.24
N ASN A 116 -15.80 11.66 -14.70
CA ASN A 116 -16.80 12.59 -14.17
C ASN A 116 -17.78 13.08 -15.25
N THR A 117 -17.31 13.28 -16.47
CA THR A 117 -18.17 13.64 -17.61
C THR A 117 -19.16 12.51 -17.93
N GLN A 118 -18.67 11.27 -18.01
CA GLN A 118 -19.51 10.10 -18.24
C GLN A 118 -20.52 9.87 -17.11
N ILE A 119 -20.14 10.09 -15.85
CA ILE A 119 -21.06 10.02 -14.71
C ILE A 119 -22.20 11.01 -14.88
N GLY A 120 -21.90 12.26 -15.25
CA GLY A 120 -22.91 13.29 -15.50
C GLY A 120 -23.86 12.94 -16.66
N GLU A 121 -23.36 12.31 -17.72
CA GLU A 121 -24.19 11.82 -18.83
C GLU A 121 -25.12 10.68 -18.39
N ILE A 122 -24.61 9.73 -17.59
CA ILE A 122 -25.40 8.63 -17.03
C ILE A 122 -26.51 9.16 -16.13
N GLU A 123 -26.23 10.19 -15.32
CA GLU A 123 -27.23 10.84 -14.47
C GLU A 123 -28.35 11.49 -15.29
N LYS A 124 -28.01 12.24 -16.35
CA LYS A 124 -29.00 12.82 -17.27
C LYS A 124 -29.88 11.76 -17.92
N LEU A 125 -29.29 10.69 -18.44
CA LEU A 125 -30.05 9.59 -19.05
C LEU A 125 -30.97 8.89 -18.04
N ARG A 126 -30.54 8.75 -16.78
CA ARG A 126 -31.39 8.22 -15.70
C ARG A 126 -32.58 9.13 -15.41
N GLU A 127 -32.37 10.44 -15.37
CA GLU A 127 -33.45 11.42 -15.20
C GLU A 127 -34.47 11.37 -16.35
N GLU A 128 -33.99 11.29 -17.60
CA GLU A 128 -34.84 11.14 -18.78
C GLU A 128 -35.68 9.86 -18.74
N ILE A 129 -35.05 8.72 -18.41
CA ILE A 129 -35.75 7.44 -18.24
C ILE A 129 -36.82 7.54 -17.16
N GLN A 130 -36.52 8.20 -16.04
CA GLN A 130 -37.48 8.39 -14.95
C GLN A 130 -38.65 9.29 -15.36
N ALA A 131 -38.37 10.36 -16.12
CA ALA A 131 -39.41 11.22 -16.68
C ALA A 131 -40.32 10.46 -17.65
N PHE A 132 -39.76 9.59 -18.51
CA PHE A 132 -40.56 8.75 -19.41
C PHE A 132 -41.40 7.71 -18.66
N LYS A 133 -40.88 7.11 -17.59
CA LYS A 133 -41.66 6.21 -16.72
C LYS A 133 -42.85 6.92 -16.10
N ASN A 134 -42.62 8.10 -15.51
CA ASN A 134 -43.70 8.91 -14.92
C ASN A 134 -44.76 9.28 -15.97
N LYS A 135 -44.34 9.68 -17.18
CA LYS A 135 -45.26 9.98 -18.29
C LYS A 135 -46.06 8.75 -18.73
N ASN A 136 -45.45 7.58 -18.77
CA ASN A 136 -46.13 6.32 -19.10
C ASN A 136 -47.17 5.95 -18.03
N ASP A 137 -46.81 6.07 -16.75
CA ASP A 137 -47.74 5.80 -15.65
C ASP A 137 -48.93 6.77 -15.65
N GLU A 138 -48.71 8.05 -15.96
CA GLU A 138 -49.80 9.01 -16.18
C GLU A 138 -50.69 8.64 -17.38
N LEU A 139 -50.11 8.17 -18.48
CA LEU A 139 -50.88 7.68 -19.64
C LEU A 139 -51.70 6.45 -19.27
N ARG A 140 -51.15 5.49 -18.51
CA ARG A 140 -51.89 4.32 -18.02
C ARG A 140 -53.06 4.72 -17.13
N LYS A 141 -52.87 5.67 -16.21
CA LYS A 141 -53.95 6.20 -15.37
C LYS A 141 -55.05 6.86 -16.21
N ARG A 142 -54.68 7.65 -17.22
CA ARG A 142 -55.65 8.29 -18.14
C ARG A 142 -56.40 7.25 -18.96
N ASN A 143 -55.71 6.26 -19.51
CA ASN A 143 -56.33 5.17 -20.28
C ASN A 143 -57.27 4.33 -19.41
N TRP A 144 -56.87 4.03 -18.17
CA TRP A 144 -57.72 3.32 -17.22
C TRP A 144 -59.01 4.11 -16.92
N LYS A 145 -58.91 5.41 -16.63
CA LYS A 145 -60.08 6.28 -16.44
C LYS A 145 -60.97 6.38 -17.68
N ALA A 146 -60.36 6.45 -18.88
CA ALA A 146 -61.11 6.45 -20.13
C ALA A 146 -61.88 5.13 -20.32
N MET A 147 -61.25 3.99 -19.99
CA MET A 147 -61.89 2.68 -20.05
C MET A 147 -63.02 2.55 -19.04
N GLU A 148 -62.85 3.06 -17.81
CA GLU A 148 -63.90 3.12 -16.80
C GLU A 148 -65.10 3.99 -17.24
N ALA A 149 -64.83 5.11 -17.91
CA ALA A 149 -65.87 5.96 -18.48
C ALA A 149 -66.64 5.26 -19.62
N VAL A 150 -65.93 4.52 -20.48
CA VAL A 150 -66.53 3.70 -21.54
C VAL A 150 -67.40 2.59 -20.95
N GLU A 151 -66.89 1.85 -19.96
CA GLU A 151 -67.63 0.78 -19.29
C GLU A 151 -68.92 1.31 -18.64
N LYS A 152 -68.86 2.50 -18.02
CA LYS A 152 -70.04 3.15 -17.43
C LYS A 152 -71.06 3.58 -18.50
N ALA A 153 -70.58 4.13 -19.62
CA ALA A 153 -71.45 4.51 -20.73
C ALA A 153 -72.11 3.28 -21.39
N GLU A 154 -71.36 2.20 -21.55
CA GLU A 154 -71.85 0.92 -22.07
C GLU A 154 -72.94 0.34 -21.16
N LYS A 155 -72.68 0.25 -19.84
CA LYS A 155 -73.69 -0.18 -18.86
C LYS A 155 -74.97 0.65 -18.93
N SER A 156 -74.86 1.97 -19.03
CA SER A 156 -76.02 2.86 -19.14
C SER A 156 -76.79 2.67 -20.46
N ALA A 157 -76.08 2.45 -21.57
CA ALA A 157 -76.71 2.18 -22.86
C ALA A 157 -77.45 0.82 -22.85
N VAL A 158 -76.82 -0.22 -22.31
CA VAL A 158 -77.43 -1.55 -22.15
C VAL A 158 -78.70 -1.47 -21.28
N GLU A 159 -78.66 -0.72 -20.18
CA GLU A 159 -79.83 -0.53 -19.30
C GLU A 159 -80.98 0.20 -20.02
N LYS A 160 -80.69 1.25 -20.78
CA LYS A 160 -81.71 1.96 -21.59
C LYS A 160 -82.33 1.07 -22.65
N ILE A 161 -81.54 0.24 -23.34
CA ILE A 161 -82.03 -0.71 -24.33
C ILE A 161 -82.94 -1.74 -23.66
N SER A 162 -82.53 -2.31 -22.52
CA SER A 162 -83.35 -3.27 -21.77
C SER A 162 -84.70 -2.68 -21.34
N ASN A 163 -84.71 -1.44 -20.87
CA ASN A 163 -85.94 -0.74 -20.46
C ASN A 163 -86.86 -0.44 -21.66
N ALA A 164 -86.31 -0.01 -22.80
CA ALA A 164 -87.09 0.23 -24.01
C ALA A 164 -87.77 -1.05 -24.53
N VAL A 165 -87.05 -2.18 -24.52
CA VAL A 165 -87.60 -3.50 -24.91
C VAL A 165 -88.74 -3.95 -24.00
N LYS A 166 -88.63 -3.72 -22.68
CA LYS A 166 -89.73 -4.06 -21.76
C LYS A 166 -90.97 -3.20 -22.00
N ASN A 167 -90.80 -1.90 -22.24
CA ASN A 167 -91.92 -0.98 -22.47
C ASN A 167 -92.69 -1.28 -23.78
N THR A 168 -92.00 -1.68 -24.85
CA THR A 168 -92.66 -2.02 -26.12
C THR A 168 -93.53 -3.28 -25.99
N MET A 169 -93.05 -4.30 -25.27
CA MET A 169 -93.85 -5.50 -24.99
C MET A 169 -95.13 -5.19 -24.20
N GLN A 170 -95.08 -4.21 -23.29
CA GLN A 170 -96.24 -3.80 -22.52
C GLN A 170 -97.28 -3.05 -23.36
N CYS A 171 -96.84 -2.17 -24.29
CA CYS A 171 -97.72 -1.42 -25.19
C CYS A 171 -98.54 -2.33 -26.12
N GLN A 172 -97.90 -3.36 -26.70
CA GLN A 172 -98.55 -4.32 -27.59
C GLN A 172 -99.70 -5.10 -26.92
N SER A 173 -99.66 -5.27 -25.60
CA SER A 173 -100.73 -5.93 -24.85
C SER A 173 -101.99 -5.05 -24.70
N LEU A 174 -101.82 -3.74 -24.65
CA LEU A 174 -102.92 -2.78 -24.45
C LEU A 174 -103.70 -2.52 -25.74
N ASP A 175 -103.02 -2.42 -26.89
CA ASP A 175 -103.63 -2.11 -28.19
C ASP A 175 -104.69 -3.15 -28.60
N LYS A 176 -104.38 -4.44 -28.38
CA LYS A 176 -105.33 -5.53 -28.65
C LYS A 176 -106.62 -5.41 -27.84
N SER A 177 -106.51 -5.01 -26.57
CA SER A 177 -107.66 -4.88 -25.65
C SER A 177 -108.61 -3.74 -26.05
N VAL A 178 -108.11 -2.68 -26.67
CA VAL A 178 -108.92 -1.52 -27.07
C VAL A 178 -109.73 -1.83 -28.33
N LEU A 179 -109.12 -2.44 -29.35
CA LEU A 179 -109.78 -2.68 -30.64
C LEU A 179 -110.95 -3.68 -30.54
N MET A 180 -110.80 -4.73 -29.73
CA MET A 180 -111.89 -5.69 -29.44
C MET A 180 -113.09 -5.05 -28.74
N ARG A 181 -112.90 -3.89 -28.09
CA ARG A 181 -113.99 -3.16 -27.41
C ARG A 181 -114.84 -2.32 -28.37
N ILE A 182 -114.25 -1.81 -29.44
CA ILE A 182 -114.91 -0.88 -30.38
C ILE A 182 -115.79 -1.64 -31.38
N PHE A 183 -115.36 -2.84 -31.78
CA PHE A 183 -116.10 -3.69 -32.72
C PHE A 183 -116.45 -5.03 -32.06
N PRO A 184 -117.46 -5.05 -31.17
CA PRO A 184 -117.82 -6.25 -30.42
C PRO A 184 -118.34 -7.40 -31.32
N ASP A 185 -118.80 -7.08 -32.53
CA ASP A 185 -119.31 -8.04 -33.51
C ASP A 185 -118.21 -8.66 -34.39
N ILE A 186 -116.94 -8.27 -34.18
CA ILE A 186 -115.77 -8.80 -34.88
C ILE A 186 -114.95 -9.66 -33.91
N SER A 187 -114.66 -10.91 -34.28
CA SER A 187 -113.93 -11.86 -33.42
C SER A 187 -112.62 -12.34 -34.06
N VAL A 188 -111.48 -12.02 -33.45
CA VAL A 188 -110.12 -12.45 -33.87
C VAL A 188 -109.38 -13.15 -32.72
N THR A 189 -108.67 -14.25 -33.00
CA THR A 189 -107.96 -15.09 -32.00
C THR A 189 -106.78 -14.40 -31.31
N GLU A 190 -106.80 -14.29 -29.97
CA GLU A 190 -105.79 -13.60 -29.14
C GLU A 190 -104.38 -14.20 -29.15
N SER A 191 -104.23 -15.49 -29.49
CA SER A 191 -102.94 -16.20 -29.49
C SER A 191 -102.00 -15.80 -30.64
N LEU A 192 -102.44 -14.91 -31.53
CA LEU A 192 -101.65 -14.47 -32.68
C LEU A 192 -100.62 -13.40 -32.29
N GLU A 193 -99.47 -13.42 -32.97
CA GLU A 193 -98.47 -12.37 -32.88
C GLU A 193 -99.08 -11.00 -33.27
N HIS A 194 -98.67 -9.92 -32.60
CA HIS A 194 -99.36 -8.62 -32.64
C HIS A 194 -99.65 -8.11 -34.06
N ASP A 195 -98.67 -8.15 -34.96
CA ASP A 195 -98.82 -7.66 -36.33
C ASP A 195 -99.77 -8.50 -37.19
N ILE A 196 -99.88 -9.80 -36.88
CA ILE A 196 -100.77 -10.72 -37.60
C ILE A 196 -102.21 -10.51 -37.10
N TRP A 197 -102.37 -10.33 -35.80
CA TRP A 197 -103.65 -10.06 -35.16
C TRP A 197 -104.32 -8.78 -35.70
N LEU A 198 -103.55 -7.69 -35.85
CA LEU A 198 -104.07 -6.40 -36.29
C LEU A 198 -104.65 -6.43 -37.71
N LYS A 199 -103.98 -7.15 -38.63
CA LYS A 199 -104.39 -7.27 -40.03
C LYS A 199 -105.67 -8.08 -40.21
N SER A 200 -105.85 -9.13 -39.40
CA SER A 200 -107.07 -9.95 -39.45
C SER A 200 -108.30 -9.18 -38.97
N PHE A 201 -108.13 -8.27 -38.00
CA PHE A 201 -109.22 -7.44 -37.49
C PHE A 201 -109.76 -6.44 -38.53
N GLU A 202 -108.89 -5.86 -39.36
CA GLU A 202 -109.25 -4.84 -40.35
C GLU A 202 -110.23 -5.34 -41.42
N VAL A 203 -110.03 -6.57 -41.91
CA VAL A 203 -110.82 -7.12 -43.03
C VAL A 203 -112.29 -7.31 -42.67
N GLU A 204 -112.57 -7.75 -41.45
CA GLU A 204 -113.92 -8.11 -41.00
C GLU A 204 -114.82 -6.87 -40.88
N ALA A 205 -114.25 -5.71 -40.55
CA ALA A 205 -114.99 -4.46 -40.35
C ALA A 205 -115.61 -3.91 -41.65
N VAL A 206 -114.95 -4.12 -42.80
CA VAL A 206 -115.35 -3.52 -44.09
C VAL A 206 -116.59 -4.19 -44.68
N ASN A 207 -116.76 -5.50 -44.46
CA ASN A 207 -117.86 -6.27 -45.04
C ASN A 207 -119.22 -5.90 -44.43
N TYR A 208 -119.23 -5.48 -43.15
CA TYR A 208 -120.44 -5.11 -42.43
C TYR A 208 -121.18 -3.91 -43.04
N ILE A 209 -120.45 -2.97 -43.65
CA ILE A 209 -121.00 -1.66 -44.06
C ILE A 209 -121.76 -1.73 -45.41
N LYS A 210 -121.56 -2.76 -46.23
CA LYS A 210 -121.98 -2.78 -47.65
C LYS A 210 -123.46 -3.14 -47.90
N GLY A 211 -124.22 -3.59 -46.90
CA GLY A 211 -125.54 -4.23 -47.09
C GLY A 211 -126.81 -3.36 -47.18
N LEU A 212 -126.73 -2.02 -47.19
CA LEU A 212 -127.84 -1.15 -46.73
C LEU A 212 -128.63 -0.29 -47.76
N LYS A 213 -128.54 -0.44 -49.10
CA LYS A 213 -129.17 0.50 -50.07
C LYS A 213 -129.69 -0.15 -51.38
N GLU A 214 -130.99 0.00 -51.76
CA GLU A 214 -131.55 0.11 -53.16
C GLU A 214 -133.11 -0.09 -53.30
N THR A 215 -133.91 0.96 -53.66
CA THR A 215 -135.22 0.94 -54.42
C THR A 215 -135.80 2.38 -54.55
N SER A 216 -135.80 3.08 -55.71
CA SER A 216 -136.79 3.16 -56.82
C SER A 216 -137.65 4.46 -56.84
N GLU A 217 -137.92 5.01 -58.04
CA GLU A 217 -138.63 6.29 -58.30
C GLU A 217 -139.30 6.33 -59.70
N SER A 218 -140.46 7.03 -59.88
CA SER A 218 -140.88 7.80 -61.09
C SER A 218 -142.35 8.30 -61.02
N VAL A 219 -142.72 9.26 -61.93
CA VAL A 219 -144.09 9.69 -62.41
C VAL A 219 -144.54 11.04 -61.78
N ARG A 220 -144.84 12.17 -62.46
CA ARG A 220 -145.38 12.46 -63.81
C ARG A 220 -145.55 13.98 -64.00
N LYS A 221 -145.80 14.39 -65.24
CA LYS A 221 -145.55 15.76 -65.65
C LYS A 221 -146.82 16.41 -66.31
N LEU A 222 -147.49 17.42 -65.72
CA LEU A 222 -148.29 18.54 -66.35
C LEU A 222 -148.60 19.73 -65.39
N GLU A 223 -148.41 19.51 -64.08
CA GLU A 223 -147.53 20.34 -63.27
C GLU A 223 -146.29 20.82 -64.07
N LYS A 224 -145.86 20.10 -65.12
CA LYS A 224 -144.77 20.41 -66.07
C LYS A 224 -144.49 21.83 -66.42
N ALA A 225 -145.48 22.69 -66.68
CA ALA A 225 -145.22 23.98 -67.32
C ALA A 225 -144.97 25.08 -66.28
N GLU A 226 -145.78 25.09 -65.22
CA GLU A 226 -145.64 26.01 -64.08
C GLU A 226 -144.68 25.44 -63.03
N MET A 227 -144.66 24.10 -62.85
CA MET A 227 -143.46 23.43 -62.38
C MET A 227 -142.31 23.57 -63.35
N MET A 228 -142.42 23.70 -64.69
CA MET A 228 -141.22 24.00 -65.52
C MET A 228 -140.69 25.38 -65.21
N LYS A 229 -141.56 26.37 -65.00
CA LYS A 229 -141.10 27.71 -64.69
C LYS A 229 -140.50 27.76 -63.29
N LYS A 230 -141.20 27.22 -62.27
CA LYS A 230 -140.64 27.06 -60.92
C LYS A 230 -139.41 26.15 -60.93
N GLU A 231 -139.34 25.16 -61.80
CA GLU A 231 -138.21 24.25 -61.95
C GLU A 231 -137.08 24.91 -62.71
N LEU A 232 -137.34 25.78 -63.68
CA LEU A 232 -136.32 26.60 -64.32
C LEU A 232 -135.79 27.62 -63.33
N GLU A 233 -136.62 28.19 -62.45
CA GLU A 233 -136.22 29.14 -61.41
C GLU A 233 -135.48 28.44 -60.25
N ILE A 234 -135.95 27.27 -59.81
CA ILE A 234 -135.22 26.37 -58.92
C ILE A 234 -133.89 25.97 -59.56
N ARG A 235 -133.88 25.62 -60.85
CA ARG A 235 -132.68 25.20 -61.58
C ARG A 235 -131.74 26.37 -61.82
N LEU A 236 -132.25 27.59 -61.93
CA LEU A 236 -131.45 28.81 -62.03
C LEU A 236 -130.82 29.12 -60.66
N ASN A 237 -131.59 29.08 -59.58
CA ASN A 237 -131.07 29.18 -58.20
C ASN A 237 -130.08 28.06 -57.86
N GLU A 238 -130.33 26.84 -58.36
CA GLU A 238 -129.47 25.67 -58.16
C GLU A 238 -128.20 25.79 -59.01
N LEU A 239 -128.27 26.36 -60.22
CA LEU A 239 -127.11 26.69 -61.03
C LEU A 239 -126.30 27.84 -60.39
N GLU A 240 -126.95 28.87 -59.84
CA GLU A 240 -126.29 29.94 -59.09
C GLU A 240 -125.62 29.42 -57.83
N LYS A 241 -126.28 28.52 -57.09
CA LYS A 241 -125.71 27.82 -55.93
C LYS A 241 -124.55 26.93 -56.36
N LYS A 242 -124.68 26.12 -57.41
CA LYS A 242 -123.58 25.31 -57.94
C LYS A 242 -122.43 26.18 -58.43
N LEU A 243 -122.72 27.35 -58.99
CA LEU A 243 -121.71 28.32 -59.41
C LEU A 243 -121.00 28.92 -58.19
N SER A 244 -121.72 29.28 -57.12
CA SER A 244 -121.12 29.80 -55.90
C SER A 244 -120.31 28.74 -55.16
N GLU A 245 -120.82 27.52 -55.04
CA GLU A 245 -120.10 26.35 -54.50
C GLU A 245 -118.86 26.01 -55.33
N ALA A 246 -118.97 26.04 -56.66
CA ALA A 246 -117.83 25.85 -57.55
C ALA A 246 -116.80 26.98 -57.41
N GLN A 247 -117.25 28.23 -57.22
CA GLN A 247 -116.37 29.38 -57.00
C GLN A 247 -115.63 29.28 -55.65
N ILE A 248 -116.33 28.86 -54.59
CA ILE A 248 -115.75 28.64 -53.26
C ILE A 248 -114.75 27.48 -53.31
N SER A 249 -115.14 26.32 -53.87
CA SER A 249 -114.25 25.17 -54.01
C SER A 249 -113.02 25.49 -54.88
N LYS A 250 -113.19 26.29 -55.95
CA LYS A 250 -112.08 26.80 -56.73
C LYS A 250 -111.18 27.73 -55.91
N SER A 251 -111.73 28.60 -55.08
CA SER A 251 -110.96 29.48 -54.20
C SER A 251 -110.16 28.69 -53.18
N GLU A 252 -110.79 27.70 -52.52
CA GLU A 252 -110.15 26.82 -51.54
C GLU A 252 -109.00 26.02 -52.18
N THR A 253 -109.25 25.41 -53.35
CA THR A 253 -108.20 24.67 -54.07
C THR A 253 -107.05 25.57 -54.52
N VAL A 254 -107.32 26.81 -54.94
CA VAL A 254 -106.28 27.80 -55.27
C VAL A 254 -105.48 28.18 -54.02
N GLU A 255 -106.14 28.33 -52.86
CA GLU A 255 -105.45 28.63 -51.60
C GLU A 255 -104.55 27.48 -51.14
N ASP A 256 -105.02 26.24 -51.25
CA ASP A 256 -104.24 25.04 -50.92
C ASP A 256 -103.04 24.86 -51.86
N LEU A 257 -103.22 25.11 -53.17
CA LEU A 257 -102.12 25.10 -54.13
C LEU A 257 -101.08 26.18 -53.82
N HIS A 258 -101.49 27.39 -53.40
CA HIS A 258 -100.56 28.43 -52.96
C HIS A 258 -99.78 28.00 -51.72
N LYS A 259 -100.43 27.42 -50.71
CA LYS A 259 -99.74 26.88 -49.51
C LYS A 259 -98.72 25.81 -49.89
N GLN A 260 -99.07 24.93 -50.83
CA GLN A 260 -98.15 23.90 -51.30
C GLN A 260 -96.96 24.50 -52.07
N ILE A 261 -97.20 25.51 -52.90
CA ILE A 261 -96.13 26.26 -53.59
C ILE A 261 -95.20 26.92 -52.57
N ASP A 262 -95.73 27.53 -51.51
CA ASP A 262 -94.92 28.18 -50.46
C ASP A 262 -94.05 27.16 -49.71
N ILE A 263 -94.61 26.01 -49.34
CA ILE A 263 -93.88 24.92 -48.69
C ILE A 263 -92.76 24.39 -49.61
N LEU A 264 -93.09 24.09 -50.86
CA LEU A 264 -92.11 23.60 -51.83
C LEU A 264 -91.02 24.63 -52.10
N THR A 265 -91.38 25.92 -52.18
CA THR A 265 -90.43 27.02 -52.37
C THR A 265 -89.49 27.14 -51.16
N ALA A 266 -90.00 27.00 -49.93
CA ALA A 266 -89.18 27.01 -48.72
C ALA A 266 -88.23 25.80 -48.67
N GLN A 267 -88.72 24.60 -49.00
CA GLN A 267 -87.89 23.38 -49.06
C GLN A 267 -86.80 23.46 -50.14
N LEU A 268 -87.13 24.03 -51.30
CA LEU A 268 -86.16 24.25 -52.38
C LEU A 268 -85.06 25.22 -51.93
N LYS A 269 -85.44 26.28 -51.20
CA LYS A 269 -84.50 27.27 -50.66
C LYS A 269 -83.57 26.65 -49.61
N ASP A 270 -84.09 25.86 -48.68
CA ASP A 270 -83.31 25.15 -47.67
C ASP A 270 -82.33 24.15 -48.30
N SER A 271 -82.81 23.35 -49.26
CA SER A 271 -81.98 22.41 -50.02
C SER A 271 -80.88 23.11 -50.80
N THR A 272 -81.18 24.27 -51.39
CA THR A 272 -80.20 25.10 -52.09
C THR A 272 -79.13 25.61 -51.13
N LEU A 273 -79.52 26.08 -49.94
CA LEU A 273 -78.61 26.60 -48.93
C LEU A 273 -77.66 25.48 -48.43
N LYS A 274 -78.22 24.31 -48.12
CA LYS A 274 -77.43 23.14 -47.73
C LYS A 274 -76.46 22.68 -48.81
N TYR A 275 -76.88 22.71 -50.09
CA TYR A 275 -75.98 22.41 -51.20
C TYR A 275 -74.84 23.42 -51.29
N THR A 276 -75.13 24.72 -51.13
CA THR A 276 -74.08 25.75 -51.14
C THR A 276 -73.08 25.59 -49.99
N GLU A 277 -73.54 25.26 -48.77
CA GLU A 277 -72.65 25.00 -47.63
C GLU A 277 -71.77 23.76 -47.83
N LEU A 278 -72.33 22.69 -48.38
CA LEU A 278 -71.55 21.50 -48.73
C LEU A 278 -70.52 21.81 -49.81
N GLN A 279 -70.88 22.61 -50.81
CA GLN A 279 -69.97 23.04 -51.87
C GLN A 279 -68.83 23.89 -51.32
N THR A 280 -69.12 24.86 -50.43
CA THR A 280 -68.07 25.69 -49.81
C THR A 280 -67.13 24.85 -48.94
N ASN A 281 -67.67 23.93 -48.12
CA ASN A 281 -66.86 23.04 -47.30
C ASN A 281 -65.99 22.09 -48.15
N SER A 282 -66.53 21.57 -49.25
CA SER A 282 -65.77 20.75 -50.19
C SER A 282 -64.61 21.53 -50.82
N GLU A 283 -64.83 22.78 -51.22
CA GLU A 283 -63.76 23.60 -51.82
C GLU A 283 -62.71 24.02 -50.76
N GLU A 284 -63.13 24.31 -49.53
CA GLU A 284 -62.20 24.57 -48.42
C GLU A 284 -61.33 23.36 -48.07
N THR A 285 -61.90 22.16 -48.06
CA THR A 285 -61.11 20.95 -47.79
C THR A 285 -60.15 20.64 -48.92
N LYS A 286 -60.58 20.84 -50.17
CA LYS A 286 -59.73 20.70 -51.36
C LYS A 286 -58.54 21.66 -51.33
N THR A 287 -58.77 22.95 -51.07
CA THR A 287 -57.69 23.94 -50.96
C THR A 287 -56.71 23.60 -49.83
N LYS A 288 -57.19 23.21 -48.65
CA LYS A 288 -56.33 22.74 -47.53
C LYS A 288 -55.49 21.52 -47.91
N LEU A 289 -56.03 20.58 -48.69
CA LEU A 289 -55.28 19.41 -49.16
C LEU A 289 -54.23 19.78 -50.20
N GLU A 290 -54.54 20.69 -51.12
CA GLU A 290 -53.61 21.21 -52.12
C GLU A 290 -52.41 21.92 -51.46
N ASP A 291 -52.66 22.73 -50.42
CA ASP A 291 -51.61 23.39 -49.65
C ASP A 291 -50.68 22.40 -48.94
N ARG A 292 -51.24 21.38 -48.25
CA ARG A 292 -50.43 20.32 -47.60
C ARG A 292 -49.61 19.54 -48.61
N LEU A 293 -50.14 19.30 -49.80
CA LEU A 293 -49.43 18.58 -50.86
C LEU A 293 -48.26 19.41 -51.38
N LYS A 294 -48.42 20.73 -51.49
CA LYS A 294 -47.34 21.66 -51.84
C LYS A 294 -46.25 21.70 -50.77
N GLU A 295 -46.62 21.76 -49.49
CA GLU A 295 -45.69 21.74 -48.36
C GLU A 295 -44.88 20.43 -48.31
N LEU A 296 -45.56 19.28 -48.45
CA LEU A 296 -44.92 17.97 -48.45
C LEU A 296 -43.93 17.82 -49.62
N LYS A 297 -44.25 18.39 -50.79
CA LYS A 297 -43.33 18.43 -51.94
C LYS A 297 -42.08 19.26 -51.67
N SER A 298 -42.21 20.42 -51.00
CA SER A 298 -41.05 21.23 -50.59
C SER A 298 -40.15 20.45 -49.62
N ALA A 299 -40.74 19.90 -48.55
CA ALA A 299 -40.01 19.13 -47.55
C ALA A 299 -39.28 17.91 -48.13
N PHE A 300 -39.91 17.21 -49.09
CA PHE A 300 -39.27 16.10 -49.80
C PHE A 300 -38.06 16.57 -50.63
N SER A 301 -38.17 17.72 -51.29
CA SER A 301 -37.06 18.28 -52.07
C SER A 301 -35.87 18.67 -51.19
N GLU A 302 -36.12 19.26 -50.02
CA GLU A 302 -35.12 19.61 -49.00
C GLU A 302 -34.45 18.37 -48.40
N THR A 303 -35.25 17.34 -48.08
CA THR A 303 -34.72 16.07 -47.57
C THR A 303 -33.84 15.39 -48.61
N LYS A 304 -34.23 15.45 -49.89
CA LYS A 304 -33.44 14.89 -50.99
C LYS A 304 -32.08 15.58 -51.15
N THR A 305 -32.04 16.91 -51.08
CA THR A 305 -30.77 17.66 -51.12
C THR A 305 -29.90 17.35 -49.91
N LEU A 306 -30.48 17.24 -48.71
CA LEU A 306 -29.74 16.86 -47.51
C LEU A 306 -29.12 15.47 -47.65
N CYS A 307 -29.89 14.47 -48.08
CA CYS A 307 -29.40 13.11 -48.31
C CYS A 307 -28.26 13.07 -49.34
N MET A 308 -28.36 13.84 -50.43
CA MET A 308 -27.28 13.96 -51.41
C MET A 308 -26.02 14.55 -50.79
N SER A 309 -26.14 15.63 -49.99
CA SER A 309 -24.99 16.24 -49.32
C SER A 309 -24.33 15.32 -48.28
N LEU A 310 -25.12 14.52 -47.56
CA LEU A 310 -24.61 13.53 -46.62
C LEU A 310 -23.89 12.39 -47.33
N LYS A 311 -24.43 11.94 -48.47
CA LYS A 311 -23.78 10.93 -49.31
C LYS A 311 -22.43 11.41 -49.82
N GLU A 312 -22.36 12.64 -50.33
CA GLU A 312 -21.11 13.25 -50.80
C GLU A 312 -20.10 13.43 -49.66
N LYS A 313 -20.54 13.81 -48.47
CA LYS A 313 -19.68 13.90 -47.28
C LYS A 313 -19.17 12.53 -46.82
N LEU A 314 -19.98 11.47 -46.96
CA LEU A 314 -19.58 10.11 -46.60
C LEU A 314 -18.58 9.53 -47.61
N GLU A 315 -18.78 9.80 -48.89
CA GLU A 315 -17.91 9.33 -49.98
C GLU A 315 -16.55 10.05 -49.98
N ASN A 316 -16.51 11.29 -49.50
CA ASN A 316 -15.29 12.07 -49.32
C ASN A 316 -14.71 12.01 -47.89
N ALA A 317 -15.29 11.22 -46.97
CA ALA A 317 -14.78 11.08 -45.62
C ALA A 317 -13.44 10.33 -45.64
N PRO A 318 -12.38 10.81 -44.95
CA PRO A 318 -11.03 10.25 -45.01
C PRO A 318 -10.88 8.95 -44.18
N ILE A 319 -11.87 8.06 -44.20
CA ILE A 319 -11.86 6.81 -43.44
C ILE A 319 -10.78 5.85 -43.99
N ASN A 320 -10.44 5.96 -45.28
CA ASN A 320 -9.44 5.09 -45.89
C ASN A 320 -7.99 5.45 -45.50
N ASN A 321 -7.67 6.73 -45.30
CA ASN A 321 -6.31 7.16 -44.97
C ASN A 321 -5.97 6.96 -43.47
N SER A 322 -6.95 7.20 -42.59
CA SER A 322 -6.73 7.01 -41.15
C SER A 322 -6.57 5.54 -40.79
N THR A 323 -7.28 4.64 -41.46
CA THR A 323 -7.17 3.19 -41.21
C THR A 323 -5.79 2.66 -41.58
N GLU A 324 -5.23 3.08 -42.72
CA GLU A 324 -3.89 2.70 -43.16
C GLU A 324 -2.78 3.29 -42.27
N GLU A 325 -3.02 4.46 -41.68
CA GLU A 325 -2.11 5.11 -40.74
C GLU A 325 -2.08 4.41 -39.37
N TYR A 326 -3.24 4.00 -38.86
CA TYR A 326 -3.30 3.18 -37.64
C TYR A 326 -2.68 1.79 -37.84
N GLU A 327 -2.84 1.18 -39.03
CA GLU A 327 -2.22 -0.10 -39.35
C GLU A 327 -0.68 -0.01 -39.34
N LYS A 328 -0.12 1.04 -39.97
CA LYS A 328 1.33 1.33 -39.91
C LYS A 328 1.83 1.62 -38.49
N GLN A 329 1.02 2.29 -37.67
CA GLN A 329 1.37 2.57 -36.28
C GLN A 329 1.38 1.30 -35.43
N VAL A 330 0.42 0.40 -35.65
CA VAL A 330 0.37 -0.93 -35.02
C VAL A 330 1.59 -1.76 -35.42
N ASP A 331 1.94 -1.81 -36.71
CA ASP A 331 3.13 -2.53 -37.18
C ASP A 331 4.42 -1.99 -36.55
N THR A 332 4.54 -0.67 -36.45
CA THR A 332 5.69 -0.01 -35.81
C THR A 332 5.81 -0.39 -34.34
N LEU A 333 4.70 -0.34 -33.60
CA LEU A 333 4.67 -0.74 -32.19
C LEU A 333 4.98 -2.23 -32.02
N MET A 334 4.54 -3.07 -32.95
CA MET A 334 4.79 -4.51 -32.92
C MET A 334 6.28 -4.82 -33.14
N VAL A 335 6.96 -4.08 -34.02
CA VAL A 335 8.42 -4.17 -34.21
C VAL A 335 9.15 -3.71 -32.95
N GLN A 336 8.79 -2.56 -32.38
CA GLN A 336 9.41 -2.06 -31.14
C GLN A 336 9.23 -3.02 -29.96
N LEU A 337 8.05 -3.64 -29.83
CA LEU A 337 7.77 -4.63 -28.81
C LEU A 337 8.65 -5.87 -28.98
N LYS A 338 8.86 -6.31 -30.22
CA LYS A 338 9.75 -7.45 -30.52
C LYS A 338 11.21 -7.13 -30.16
N GLU A 339 11.70 -5.96 -30.54
CA GLU A 339 13.06 -5.52 -30.20
C GLU A 339 13.25 -5.41 -28.69
N SER A 340 12.28 -4.82 -27.98
CA SER A 340 12.29 -4.74 -26.52
C SER A 340 12.34 -6.13 -25.88
N ASN A 341 11.51 -7.07 -26.34
CA ASN A 341 11.53 -8.46 -25.84
C ASN A 341 12.87 -9.16 -26.10
N GLU A 342 13.51 -8.93 -27.26
CA GLU A 342 14.84 -9.47 -27.53
C GLU A 342 15.92 -8.88 -26.60
N THR A 343 15.82 -7.59 -26.25
CA THR A 343 16.73 -6.99 -25.26
C THR A 343 16.52 -7.55 -23.86
N VAL A 344 15.27 -7.77 -23.45
CA VAL A 344 14.94 -8.41 -22.16
C VAL A 344 15.52 -9.81 -22.09
N ALA A 345 15.34 -10.64 -23.13
CA ALA A 345 15.90 -11.99 -23.17
C ALA A 345 17.44 -12.01 -23.07
N LYS A 346 18.12 -11.03 -23.68
CA LYS A 346 19.59 -10.85 -23.55
C LYS A 346 19.97 -10.49 -22.12
N LEU A 347 19.25 -9.56 -21.49
CA LEU A 347 19.48 -9.14 -20.10
C LEU A 347 19.23 -10.28 -19.11
N GLU A 348 18.15 -11.05 -19.27
CA GLU A 348 17.87 -12.24 -18.46
C GLU A 348 19.01 -13.27 -18.56
N THR A 349 19.54 -13.48 -19.77
CA THR A 349 20.69 -14.35 -19.99
C THR A 349 21.94 -13.83 -19.28
N GLN A 350 22.18 -12.51 -19.28
CA GLN A 350 23.30 -11.91 -18.55
C GLN A 350 23.13 -12.03 -17.03
N VAL A 351 21.94 -11.74 -16.50
CA VAL A 351 21.61 -11.91 -15.08
C VAL A 351 21.89 -13.35 -14.64
N LYS A 352 21.46 -14.34 -15.44
CA LYS A 352 21.73 -15.76 -15.15
C LYS A 352 23.22 -16.08 -15.13
N LYS A 353 24.03 -15.48 -16.02
CA LYS A 353 25.50 -15.62 -16.00
C LYS A 353 26.10 -15.03 -14.73
N TYR A 354 25.68 -13.83 -14.32
CA TYR A 354 26.18 -13.19 -13.10
C TYR A 354 25.77 -13.95 -11.84
N GLN A 355 24.55 -14.46 -11.77
CA GLN A 355 24.10 -15.34 -10.68
C GLN A 355 24.97 -16.59 -10.56
N ASN A 356 25.30 -17.23 -11.69
CA ASN A 356 26.20 -18.38 -11.69
C ASN A 356 27.61 -18.02 -11.22
N LEU A 357 28.16 -16.87 -11.67
CA LEU A 357 29.49 -16.41 -11.27
C LEU A 357 29.53 -16.08 -9.77
N LEU A 358 28.49 -15.44 -9.24
CA LEU A 358 28.35 -15.17 -7.81
C LEU A 358 28.30 -16.46 -7.01
N LYS A 359 27.53 -17.46 -7.45
CA LYS A 359 27.48 -18.77 -6.80
C LYS A 359 28.85 -19.45 -6.77
N VAL A 360 29.56 -19.48 -7.89
CA VAL A 360 30.93 -20.05 -7.95
C VAL A 360 31.90 -19.30 -7.04
N THR A 361 31.75 -17.97 -6.95
CA THR A 361 32.58 -17.14 -6.08
C THR A 361 32.28 -17.42 -4.61
N ASP A 362 31.00 -17.54 -4.25
CA ASP A 362 30.56 -17.91 -2.89
C ASP A 362 31.08 -19.29 -2.49
N ASP A 363 30.93 -20.30 -3.38
CA ASP A 363 31.46 -21.64 -3.16
C ASP A 363 32.98 -21.61 -2.91
N LYS A 364 33.73 -20.78 -3.67
CA LYS A 364 35.18 -20.63 -3.49
C LYS A 364 35.53 -19.91 -2.18
N LEU A 365 34.77 -18.89 -1.78
CA LEU A 365 34.95 -18.19 -0.51
C LEU A 365 34.68 -19.13 0.67
N GLN A 366 33.66 -19.97 0.59
CA GLN A 366 33.38 -20.98 1.62
C GLN A 366 34.54 -21.99 1.76
N VAL A 367 35.14 -22.42 0.65
CA VAL A 367 36.32 -23.30 0.69
C VAL A 367 37.52 -22.61 1.32
N LEU A 368 37.79 -21.35 0.95
CA LEU A 368 38.87 -20.57 1.54
C LEU A 368 38.66 -20.34 3.04
N GLN A 369 37.42 -20.01 3.45
CA GLN A 369 37.09 -19.85 4.86
C GLN A 369 37.39 -21.12 5.66
N ARG A 370 36.95 -22.30 5.20
CA ARG A 370 37.25 -23.57 5.86
C ARG A 370 38.75 -23.85 5.93
N SER A 371 39.49 -23.57 4.85
CA SER A 371 40.94 -23.75 4.82
C SER A 371 41.65 -22.86 5.84
N VAL A 372 41.22 -21.60 5.99
CA VAL A 372 41.77 -20.67 6.99
C VAL A 372 41.42 -21.15 8.40
N GLU A 373 40.17 -21.54 8.65
CA GLU A 373 39.74 -22.09 9.95
C GLU A 373 40.57 -23.33 10.34
N ASP A 374 40.85 -24.22 9.39
CA ASP A 374 41.68 -25.42 9.60
C ASP A 374 43.14 -25.06 9.92
N GLU A 375 43.72 -24.09 9.19
CA GLU A 375 45.07 -23.58 9.46
C GLU A 375 45.16 -22.90 10.83
N GLU A 376 44.20 -22.05 11.18
CA GLU A 376 44.14 -21.41 12.50
C GLU A 376 44.06 -22.46 13.62
N LEU A 377 43.28 -23.52 13.43
CA LEU A 377 43.22 -24.65 14.36
C LEU A 377 44.56 -25.39 14.46
N LYS A 378 45.27 -25.56 13.34
CA LYS A 378 46.61 -26.16 13.32
C LYS A 378 47.60 -25.30 14.11
N TRP A 379 47.68 -24.00 13.83
CA TRP A 379 48.55 -23.07 14.55
C TRP A 379 48.22 -22.99 16.03
N ARG A 380 46.95 -23.01 16.40
CA ARG A 380 46.53 -23.03 17.81
C ARG A 380 47.02 -24.30 18.52
N ARG A 381 46.94 -25.46 17.88
CA ARG A 381 47.48 -26.72 18.43
C ARG A 381 49.00 -26.67 18.55
N GLU A 382 49.70 -26.19 17.51
CA GLU A 382 51.16 -26.05 17.53
C GLU A 382 51.61 -25.09 18.65
N GLN A 383 50.95 -23.94 18.79
CA GLN A 383 51.20 -22.98 19.85
C GLN A 383 51.01 -23.62 21.25
N GLN A 384 49.94 -24.40 21.44
CA GLN A 384 49.71 -25.13 22.69
C GLN A 384 50.82 -26.16 22.97
N THR A 385 51.26 -26.91 21.95
CA THR A 385 52.35 -27.87 22.11
C THR A 385 53.69 -27.20 22.43
N LEU A 386 54.00 -26.09 21.76
CA LEU A 386 55.20 -25.30 22.05
C LEU A 386 55.14 -24.69 23.45
N GLN A 387 53.98 -24.17 23.87
CA GLN A 387 53.81 -23.64 25.22
C GLN A 387 53.98 -24.73 26.28
N LYS A 388 53.48 -25.95 26.04
CA LYS A 388 53.69 -27.09 26.93
C LYS A 388 55.17 -27.49 27.00
N SER A 389 55.83 -27.62 25.85
CA SER A 389 57.26 -27.95 25.80
C SER A 389 58.14 -26.88 26.43
N LEU A 390 57.80 -25.60 26.27
CA LEU A 390 58.47 -24.49 26.94
C LEU A 390 58.30 -24.58 28.46
N MET A 391 57.09 -24.88 28.94
CA MET A 391 56.83 -25.07 30.37
C MET A 391 57.61 -26.25 30.95
N GLU A 392 57.67 -27.37 30.22
CA GLU A 392 58.48 -28.55 30.58
C GLU A 392 59.98 -28.20 30.64
N ALA A 393 60.52 -27.52 29.62
CA ALA A 393 61.91 -27.09 29.59
C ALA A 393 62.25 -26.07 30.69
N GLN A 394 61.33 -25.16 31.01
CA GLN A 394 61.49 -24.23 32.14
C GLN A 394 61.54 -24.98 33.48
N GLN A 395 60.71 -26.01 33.65
CA GLN A 395 60.72 -26.85 34.83
C GLN A 395 62.03 -27.65 34.97
N GLU A 396 62.51 -28.24 33.87
CA GLU A 396 63.80 -28.94 33.84
C GLU A 396 64.97 -28.01 34.15
N LEU A 397 64.97 -26.78 33.63
CA LEU A 397 66.00 -25.78 33.93
C LEU A 397 66.00 -25.39 35.41
N GLU A 398 64.82 -25.24 36.03
CA GLU A 398 64.73 -24.93 37.46
C GLU A 398 65.22 -26.11 38.32
N GLU A 399 64.93 -27.34 37.92
CA GLU A 399 65.43 -28.54 38.59
C GLU A 399 66.96 -28.67 38.46
N LEU A 400 67.51 -28.45 37.25
CA LEU A 400 68.96 -28.42 37.03
C LEU A 400 69.63 -27.30 37.82
N ARG A 401 69.03 -26.11 37.89
CA ARG A 401 69.54 -24.99 38.68
C ARG A 401 69.57 -25.34 40.16
N LYS A 402 68.52 -25.96 40.69
CA LYS A 402 68.48 -26.45 42.07
C LYS A 402 69.58 -27.47 42.32
N ASN A 403 69.73 -28.46 41.44
CA ASN A 403 70.78 -29.48 41.54
C ASN A 403 72.19 -28.85 41.48
N GLN A 404 72.41 -27.82 40.66
CA GLN A 404 73.68 -27.11 40.59
C GLN A 404 73.98 -26.31 41.87
N VAL A 405 72.96 -25.66 42.46
CA VAL A 405 73.09 -25.00 43.77
C VAL A 405 73.45 -26.02 44.84
N ASP A 406 72.76 -27.17 44.89
CA ASP A 406 73.05 -28.23 45.85
C ASP A 406 74.46 -28.81 45.66
N GLN A 407 74.91 -28.99 44.41
CA GLN A 407 76.26 -29.48 44.09
C GLN A 407 77.35 -28.47 44.47
N THR A 408 77.17 -27.19 44.14
CA THR A 408 78.13 -26.13 44.50
C THR A 408 78.20 -25.95 46.02
N PHE A 409 77.07 -26.07 46.72
CA PHE A 409 77.02 -26.09 48.18
C PHE A 409 77.79 -27.29 48.74
N ALA A 410 77.58 -28.50 48.22
CA ALA A 410 78.30 -29.69 48.64
C ALA A 410 79.82 -29.60 48.42
N GLN A 411 80.26 -29.09 47.26
CA GLN A 411 81.68 -28.87 46.97
C GLN A 411 82.31 -27.83 47.90
N SER A 412 81.60 -26.75 48.19
CA SER A 412 82.07 -25.73 49.15
C SER A 412 82.18 -26.32 50.56
N LEU A 413 81.20 -27.13 50.98
CA LEU A 413 81.23 -27.83 52.26
C LEU A 413 82.42 -28.81 52.35
N GLU A 414 82.70 -29.55 51.28
CA GLU A 414 83.85 -30.47 51.21
C GLU A 414 85.18 -29.72 51.23
N ALA A 415 85.30 -28.59 50.52
CA ALA A 415 86.48 -27.74 50.55
C ALA A 415 86.75 -27.16 51.94
N VAL A 416 85.71 -26.67 52.63
CA VAL A 416 85.81 -26.19 54.01
C VAL A 416 86.25 -27.33 54.93
N ASN A 417 85.62 -28.51 54.84
CA ASN A 417 86.03 -29.68 55.64
C ASN A 417 87.48 -30.09 55.39
N SER A 418 87.92 -30.12 54.13
CA SER A 418 89.32 -30.44 53.78
C SER A 418 90.30 -29.42 54.36
N GLN A 419 89.93 -28.13 54.31
CA GLN A 419 90.73 -27.06 54.90
C GLN A 419 90.80 -27.19 56.43
N THR A 420 89.67 -27.42 57.09
CA THR A 420 89.62 -27.67 58.54
C THR A 420 90.44 -28.90 58.93
N GLU A 421 90.44 -29.96 58.12
CA GLU A 421 91.26 -31.15 58.38
C GLU A 421 92.77 -30.86 58.24
N LYS A 422 93.18 -30.04 57.26
CA LYS A 422 94.57 -29.58 57.12
C LYS A 422 94.99 -28.73 58.32
N GLU A 423 94.15 -27.79 58.74
CA GLU A 423 94.38 -26.97 59.93
C GLU A 423 94.49 -27.85 61.17
N TYR A 424 93.60 -28.83 61.34
CA TYR A 424 93.66 -29.79 62.45
C TYR A 424 94.96 -30.60 62.46
N LYS A 425 95.44 -31.06 61.29
CA LYS A 425 96.74 -31.75 61.17
C LYS A 425 97.91 -30.83 61.52
N LEU A 426 97.88 -29.57 61.09
CA LEU A 426 98.92 -28.60 61.39
C LEU A 426 98.97 -28.28 62.89
N LEU A 427 97.81 -28.03 63.51
CA LEU A 427 97.73 -27.84 64.96
C LEU A 427 98.24 -29.08 65.71
N ARG A 428 97.93 -30.29 65.24
CA ARG A 428 98.42 -31.52 65.85
C ARG A 428 99.95 -31.64 65.79
N LEU A 429 100.56 -31.31 64.65
CA LEU A 429 102.02 -31.29 64.51
C LEU A 429 102.65 -30.24 65.44
N GLN A 430 102.02 -29.07 65.56
CA GLN A 430 102.48 -28.01 66.47
C GLN A 430 102.47 -28.48 67.92
N VAL A 431 101.39 -29.14 68.35
CA VAL A 431 101.29 -29.73 69.70
C VAL A 431 102.38 -30.77 69.93
N GLU A 432 102.66 -31.64 68.95
CA GLU A 432 103.67 -32.69 69.07
C GLU A 432 105.10 -32.11 69.15
N GLU A 433 105.36 -31.01 68.44
CA GLU A 433 106.61 -30.25 68.55
C GLU A 433 106.74 -29.57 69.91
N ASP A 434 105.68 -28.97 70.41
CA ASP A 434 105.67 -28.33 71.73
C ASP A 434 105.79 -29.37 72.85
N GLU A 435 105.19 -30.56 72.72
CA GLU A 435 105.44 -31.71 73.61
C GLU A 435 106.90 -32.17 73.58
N LYS A 436 107.54 -32.15 72.40
CA LYS A 436 108.98 -32.44 72.29
C LYS A 436 109.81 -31.36 72.99
N LYS A 437 109.51 -30.09 72.80
CA LYS A 437 110.17 -28.98 73.53
C LYS A 437 109.98 -29.12 75.03
N VAL A 438 108.78 -29.47 75.50
CA VAL A 438 108.51 -29.74 76.92
C VAL A 438 109.33 -30.93 77.44
N ARG A 439 109.48 -32.00 76.66
CA ARG A 439 110.36 -33.13 77.00
C ARG A 439 111.83 -32.73 77.07
N ASP A 440 112.32 -31.98 76.10
CA ASP A 440 113.71 -31.51 76.06
C ASP A 440 113.99 -30.54 77.22
N LEU A 441 113.07 -29.63 77.50
CA LEU A 441 113.12 -28.75 78.67
C LEU A 441 113.06 -29.55 79.98
N SER A 442 112.25 -30.61 80.04
CA SER A 442 112.23 -31.51 81.20
C SER A 442 113.58 -32.22 81.38
N GLN A 443 114.23 -32.65 80.30
CA GLN A 443 115.57 -33.24 80.36
C GLN A 443 116.64 -32.25 80.80
N THR A 444 116.60 -30.99 80.34
CA THR A 444 117.54 -29.97 80.80
C THR A 444 117.29 -29.58 82.26
N ILE A 445 116.04 -29.55 82.72
CA ILE A 445 115.70 -29.40 84.14
C ILE A 445 116.28 -30.56 84.95
N VAL A 446 116.19 -31.80 84.48
CA VAL A 446 116.82 -32.96 85.15
C VAL A 446 118.35 -32.81 85.21
N LYS A 447 118.99 -32.38 84.12
CA LYS A 447 120.44 -32.11 84.09
C LYS A 447 120.84 -31.00 85.05
N LEU A 448 120.10 -29.89 85.08
CA LEU A 448 120.31 -28.76 86.00
C LEU A 448 120.12 -29.21 87.45
N ASN A 449 119.07 -29.97 87.75
CA ASN A 449 118.86 -30.56 89.07
C ASN A 449 120.00 -31.52 89.45
N GLY A 450 120.54 -32.28 88.49
CA GLY A 450 121.75 -33.08 88.67
C GLY A 450 122.95 -32.23 89.05
N ILE A 451 123.22 -31.13 88.34
CA ILE A 451 124.31 -30.19 88.65
C ILE A 451 124.10 -29.54 90.02
N ILE A 452 122.88 -29.11 90.33
CA ILE A 452 122.52 -28.53 91.63
C ILE A 452 122.75 -29.56 92.73
N LYS A 453 122.38 -30.82 92.53
CA LYS A 453 122.63 -31.91 93.49
C LYS A 453 124.12 -32.14 93.69
N THR A 454 124.91 -32.24 92.62
CA THR A 454 126.38 -32.36 92.71
C THR A 454 126.99 -31.15 93.42
N GLY A 455 126.48 -29.94 93.17
CA GLY A 455 126.88 -28.73 93.88
C GLY A 455 126.50 -28.73 95.36
N GLN A 456 125.30 -29.22 95.70
CA GLN A 456 124.86 -29.39 97.09
C GLN A 456 125.69 -30.45 97.82
N ASP A 457 126.02 -31.56 97.16
CA ASP A 457 126.84 -32.63 97.73
C ASP A 457 128.30 -32.18 97.92
N ALA A 458 128.86 -31.43 96.96
CA ALA A 458 130.18 -30.80 97.10
C ALA A 458 130.20 -29.77 98.23
N LEU A 459 129.16 -28.94 98.34
CA LEU A 459 129.01 -27.99 99.45
C LEU A 459 128.88 -28.72 100.79
N SER A 460 128.14 -29.84 100.83
CA SER A 460 128.00 -30.65 102.03
C SER A 460 129.32 -31.32 102.43
N GLN A 461 130.11 -31.81 101.47
CA GLN A 461 131.47 -32.31 101.71
C GLN A 461 132.42 -31.22 102.21
N GLU A 462 132.35 -30.01 101.65
CA GLU A 462 133.09 -28.85 102.19
C GLU A 462 132.63 -28.52 103.62
N GLN A 463 131.33 -28.52 103.90
CA GLN A 463 130.80 -28.31 105.25
C GLN A 463 131.24 -29.41 106.24
N GLU A 464 131.31 -30.67 105.80
CA GLU A 464 131.76 -31.80 106.62
C GLU A 464 133.28 -31.76 106.86
N LEU A 465 134.06 -31.36 105.85
CA LEU A 465 135.50 -31.12 105.97
C LEU A 465 135.79 -29.94 106.90
N VAL A 466 135.01 -28.85 106.79
CA VAL A 466 135.07 -27.70 107.70
C VAL A 466 134.67 -28.11 109.12
N CYS A 467 133.69 -29.00 109.31
CA CYS A 467 133.38 -29.58 110.62
C CYS A 467 134.53 -30.41 111.17
N LYS A 468 135.15 -31.29 110.36
CA LYS A 468 136.29 -32.13 110.78
C LYS A 468 137.54 -31.31 111.08
N LEU A 469 137.80 -30.25 110.30
CA LEU A 469 138.89 -29.29 110.55
C LEU A 469 138.63 -28.45 111.81
N LYS A 470 137.39 -28.01 112.06
CA LYS A 470 136.99 -27.37 113.33
C LYS A 470 137.13 -28.32 114.52
N GLN A 471 136.85 -29.62 114.34
CA GLN A 471 136.96 -30.65 115.39
C GLN A 471 138.42 -31.04 115.68
N GLN A 472 139.30 -31.02 114.68
CA GLN A 472 140.75 -31.22 114.85
C GLN A 472 141.48 -29.99 115.42
N LEU A 473 140.97 -28.79 115.20
CA LEU A 473 141.42 -27.56 115.85
C LEU A 473 141.08 -27.50 117.35
N ALA A 474 140.14 -28.32 117.85
CA ALA A 474 139.66 -28.28 119.24
C ALA A 474 140.43 -29.17 120.22
N GLU A 475 141.23 -30.15 119.77
CA GLU A 475 141.90 -31.14 120.66
C GLU A 475 143.43 -31.00 120.74
N LYS A 476 144.08 -30.06 120.03
CA LYS A 476 145.56 -29.98 120.00
C LYS A 476 146.19 -28.59 120.08
N ASN A 477 145.49 -27.62 120.68
CA ASN A 477 146.10 -26.44 121.30
C ASN A 477 145.20 -25.90 122.42
N SER A 478 145.51 -26.24 123.67
CA SER A 478 145.21 -25.40 124.82
C SER A 478 146.30 -24.34 124.94
N THR A 479 146.23 -23.31 124.09
CA THR A 479 146.91 -22.02 124.26
C THR A 479 146.53 -21.12 123.09
N GLU A 480 145.89 -20.02 123.46
CA GLU A 480 146.02 -18.66 122.92
C GLU A 480 145.65 -18.47 121.44
N SER A 481 144.45 -17.96 121.12
CA SER A 481 143.90 -16.60 121.38
C SER A 481 144.51 -15.54 120.44
N PRO A 482 143.77 -14.51 120.05
CA PRO A 482 142.49 -14.51 119.36
C PRO A 482 142.62 -13.59 118.10
N SER A 483 141.50 -13.03 117.64
CA SER A 483 141.43 -11.83 116.79
C SER A 483 141.44 -12.11 115.29
N ALA A 484 140.59 -11.52 114.46
CA ALA A 484 139.37 -10.72 114.58
C ALA A 484 139.01 -10.40 113.11
N ALA A 485 137.73 -10.05 112.89
CA ALA A 485 137.30 -9.09 111.85
C ALA A 485 137.53 -9.53 110.38
N GLN A 486 136.73 -9.15 109.38
CA GLN A 486 135.68 -8.17 109.16
C GLN A 486 135.04 -8.57 107.80
N GLU A 487 133.74 -8.35 107.53
CA GLU A 487 133.20 -7.21 106.74
C GLU A 487 133.87 -7.06 105.35
N VAL A 488 133.23 -6.75 104.21
CA VAL A 488 131.95 -6.11 103.85
C VAL A 488 131.89 -6.08 102.30
N GLU A 489 130.82 -5.47 101.75
CA GLU A 489 130.71 -4.89 100.37
C GLU A 489 130.42 -5.86 99.22
N GLU A 490 129.81 -5.49 98.09
CA GLU A 490 128.82 -4.50 97.63
C GLU A 490 128.72 -4.71 96.10
N ALA A 491 127.54 -4.42 95.54
CA ALA A 491 127.30 -3.77 94.23
C ALA A 491 127.74 -4.35 92.86
N SER A 492 127.04 -3.81 91.84
CA SER A 492 127.24 -3.84 90.36
C SER A 492 126.40 -4.90 89.61
N ALA A 493 125.40 -4.60 88.75
CA ALA A 493 125.24 -3.71 87.57
C ALA A 493 125.61 -4.37 86.21
N VAL A 494 124.94 -3.89 85.13
CA VAL A 494 125.33 -3.94 83.67
C VAL A 494 124.82 -5.19 82.90
N SER A 495 123.82 -5.09 81.97
CA SER A 495 123.92 -4.85 80.48
C SER A 495 123.55 -6.13 79.68
N SER A 496 122.97 -6.21 78.47
CA SER A 496 122.52 -5.32 77.39
C SER A 496 121.75 -6.12 76.30
N ASN A 497 120.97 -5.40 75.46
CA ASN A 497 120.59 -5.59 74.02
C ASN A 497 119.78 -6.85 73.61
N ASP A 498 118.86 -6.86 72.62
CA ASP A 498 118.78 -6.18 71.29
C ASP A 498 117.31 -6.31 70.75
N VAL A 499 116.56 -5.23 70.46
CA VAL A 499 116.21 -4.60 69.15
C VAL A 499 115.49 -5.45 68.07
N GLY A 500 114.32 -4.97 67.60
CA GLY A 500 113.85 -5.14 66.21
C GLY A 500 112.33 -5.03 65.92
N THR A 501 111.84 -3.80 65.64
CA THR A 501 110.90 -3.33 64.55
C THR A 501 110.06 -4.35 63.73
N SER A 502 108.85 -4.08 63.21
CA SER A 502 108.08 -2.86 62.88
C SER A 502 106.64 -3.25 62.47
N VAL A 503 105.71 -2.28 62.53
CA VAL A 503 104.45 -2.07 61.74
C VAL A 503 103.56 -3.26 61.40
#